data_AF-A0A4U5MHS3-F1
#
_entry.id   AF-A0A4U5MHS3-F1
#
_cell.length_a   1.000
_cell.length_b   1.000
_cell.length_c   1.000
_cell.angle_alpha   90.00
_cell.angle_beta   90.00
_cell.angle_gamma   90.00
#
_symmetry.space_group_name_H-M   'P 1'
#
loop_
_entity.id
_entity.type
_entity.pdbx_description
1 polymer ?
#
loop_
_entity_poly.entity_id
_entity_poly.type
_entity_poly.pdbx_seq_one_letter_code
_entity_poly.pdbx_strand_id
1 'polypeptide(L)'
;METSSSHPSDSSPKAAGASKFLANLPSRGFLSSTVSSSSSNPGGMRVYICEHDTSPPEGQQIKTNQTNILIRSLQLNKQKGDSSSKDVKGVAANEGSRKRAPEKALNSRASAKRGNNQIGSRQDESDSRTSDKDYYSLTVERLRALLKERGLSPKGRKDELVARLRGV
;
A
#
# COMPACT_ATOMS: atom_id res chain seq x y z
N MET A 1 66.45 0.26 51.27
CA MET A 1 65.71 -1.01 51.10
C MET A 1 64.30 -0.70 51.59
N GLU A 2 63.21 -0.77 50.84
CA GLU A 2 62.89 -1.41 49.55
C GLU A 2 62.00 -0.49 48.70
N THR A 3 62.16 -0.58 47.38
CA THR A 3 61.30 0.07 46.38
C THR A 3 60.13 -0.87 46.05
N SER A 4 58.89 -0.51 46.39
CA SER A 4 57.71 -1.25 45.96
C SER A 4 57.44 -1.00 44.48
N SER A 5 57.75 -2.00 43.67
CA SER A 5 57.58 -2.06 42.22
C SER A 5 56.11 -2.12 41.83
N SER A 6 55.69 -1.21 40.96
CA SER A 6 54.43 -1.29 40.22
C SER A 6 54.45 -2.48 39.25
N HIS A 7 53.52 -3.42 39.40
CA HIS A 7 53.29 -4.46 38.40
C HIS A 7 52.45 -3.89 37.25
N PRO A 8 52.93 -3.85 36.00
CA PRO A 8 52.06 -3.66 34.85
C PRO A 8 51.25 -4.95 34.66
N SER A 9 49.92 -4.85 34.71
CA SER A 9 49.04 -5.94 34.32
C SER A 9 49.29 -6.27 32.85
N ASP A 10 49.80 -7.47 32.63
CA ASP A 10 50.20 -8.03 31.34
C ASP A 10 48.99 -8.05 30.39
N SER A 11 49.03 -7.18 29.37
CA SER A 11 48.03 -7.13 28.31
C SER A 11 48.25 -8.31 27.37
N SER A 12 47.41 -9.34 27.49
CA SER A 12 47.41 -10.44 26.53
C SER A 12 47.08 -9.94 25.11
N PRO A 13 47.89 -10.28 24.10
CA PRO A 13 47.61 -9.91 22.72
C PRO A 13 46.59 -10.89 22.11
N LYS A 14 45.66 -10.35 21.32
CA LYS A 14 44.71 -11.05 20.41
C LYS A 14 43.53 -11.82 21.05
N ALA A 15 42.41 -11.10 21.12
CA ALA A 15 41.14 -11.61 20.60
C ALA A 15 40.55 -10.58 19.61
N ALA A 16 41.16 -10.47 18.41
CA ALA A 16 40.69 -9.57 17.36
C ALA A 16 39.48 -10.13 16.60
N GLY A 17 38.42 -10.49 17.34
CA GLY A 17 37.13 -10.92 16.79
C GLY A 17 36.25 -9.74 16.36
N ALA A 18 34.95 -9.99 16.22
CA ALA A 18 33.97 -8.95 15.86
C ALA A 18 33.82 -7.85 16.93
N SER A 19 34.30 -8.08 18.16
CA SER A 19 34.25 -7.14 19.29
C SER A 19 34.88 -5.79 19.00
N LYS A 20 35.91 -5.72 18.15
CA LYS A 20 36.56 -4.47 17.72
C LYS A 20 35.61 -3.53 16.96
N PHE A 21 34.56 -4.07 16.35
CA PHE A 21 33.52 -3.30 15.65
C PHE A 21 32.33 -2.95 16.55
N LEU A 22 32.33 -3.44 17.79
CA LEU A 22 31.25 -3.24 18.77
C LEU A 22 31.69 -2.35 19.96
N ALA A 23 32.90 -1.80 19.92
CA ALA A 23 33.35 -0.80 20.88
C ALA A 23 32.66 0.55 20.64
N ASN A 24 32.54 1.38 21.69
CA ASN A 24 32.00 2.75 21.62
C ASN A 24 30.55 2.85 21.12
N LEU A 25 29.68 1.91 21.51
CA LEU A 25 28.25 2.04 21.26
C LEU A 25 27.69 3.30 21.95
N PRO A 26 26.73 4.01 21.32
CA PRO A 26 26.12 5.18 21.94
C PRO A 26 25.46 4.87 23.29
N SER A 27 25.94 5.48 24.37
CA SER A 27 25.34 5.37 25.71
C SER A 27 24.23 6.41 25.90
N ARG A 28 22.99 6.06 25.53
CA ARG A 28 21.81 6.94 25.73
C ARG A 28 21.14 6.78 27.11
N GLY A 29 21.75 6.05 28.04
CA GLY A 29 21.20 5.84 29.39
C GLY A 29 22.17 5.16 30.36
N PHE A 30 21.81 5.15 31.64
CA PHE A 30 22.61 4.61 32.75
C PHE A 30 22.22 3.17 33.08
N LEU A 31 22.56 2.22 32.20
CA LEU A 31 22.35 0.78 32.42
C LEU A 31 23.55 0.14 33.15
N SER A 32 24.14 0.84 34.13
CA SER A 32 25.34 0.40 34.85
C SER A 32 25.02 -0.43 36.10
N SER A 33 23.77 -0.43 36.57
CA SER A 33 23.35 -1.21 37.72
C SER A 33 22.68 -2.51 37.29
N THR A 34 23.31 -3.64 37.58
CA THR A 34 22.77 -4.98 37.31
C THR A 34 21.85 -5.46 38.43
N VAL A 35 21.23 -4.54 39.19
CA VAL A 35 20.19 -4.92 40.15
C VAL A 35 19.04 -5.56 39.37
N SER A 36 19.01 -6.90 39.38
CA SER A 36 17.81 -7.68 39.13
C SER A 36 16.76 -7.08 40.03
N SER A 37 15.93 -6.20 39.48
CA SER A 37 14.99 -5.42 40.26
C SER A 37 14.00 -6.43 40.85
N SER A 38 14.22 -6.80 42.11
CA SER A 38 13.45 -7.79 42.88
C SER A 38 12.00 -7.36 43.12
N SER A 39 11.53 -6.32 42.44
CA SER A 39 10.15 -5.87 42.43
C SER A 39 9.49 -6.08 41.06
N SER A 40 9.94 -7.08 40.30
CA SER A 40 9.19 -7.60 39.15
C SER A 40 7.93 -8.35 39.64
N ASN A 41 7.05 -7.64 40.31
CA ASN A 41 5.64 -8.00 40.28
C ASN A 41 5.22 -7.95 38.80
N PRO A 42 4.54 -8.96 38.26
CA PRO A 42 4.03 -8.97 36.89
C PRO A 42 2.85 -7.98 36.74
N GLY A 43 3.17 -6.70 36.94
CA GLY A 43 2.28 -5.56 37.13
C GLY A 43 3.00 -4.27 37.57
N GLY A 44 4.34 -4.22 37.55
CA GLY A 44 5.14 -3.10 38.07
C GLY A 44 5.00 -1.76 37.35
N MET A 45 4.29 -1.71 36.22
CA MET A 45 3.95 -0.46 35.56
C MET A 45 2.72 0.13 36.25
N ARG A 46 2.89 1.24 36.98
CA ARG A 46 1.78 1.92 37.65
C ARG A 46 0.79 2.43 36.60
N VAL A 47 -0.50 2.17 36.82
CA VAL A 47 -1.58 2.73 36.00
C VAL A 47 -1.60 4.24 36.21
N TYR A 48 -1.50 4.99 35.12
CA TYR A 48 -1.67 6.44 35.16
C TYR A 48 -3.16 6.76 35.28
N ILE A 49 -3.53 7.51 36.32
CA ILE A 49 -4.88 8.02 36.55
C ILE A 49 -4.80 9.53 36.38
N CYS A 50 -5.54 10.07 35.41
CA CYS A 50 -5.59 11.51 35.17
C CYS A 50 -6.44 12.18 36.26
N GLU A 51 -5.82 13.02 37.09
CA GLU A 51 -6.54 13.84 38.09
C GLU A 51 -6.96 15.21 37.53
N HIS A 52 -6.44 15.58 36.37
CA HIS A 52 -6.72 16.84 35.67
C HIS A 52 -7.48 16.60 34.38
N ASP A 53 -8.06 17.67 33.84
CA ASP A 53 -8.72 17.63 32.55
C ASP A 53 -7.72 17.24 31.44
N THR A 54 -8.06 16.20 30.70
CA THR A 54 -7.30 15.72 29.54
C THR A 54 -7.99 16.06 28.23
N SER A 55 -8.88 17.06 28.24
CA SER A 55 -9.40 17.62 27.01
C SER A 55 -8.25 18.10 26.11
N PRO A 56 -8.33 17.84 24.79
CA PRO A 56 -7.31 18.33 23.87
C PRO A 56 -7.26 19.87 23.90
N PRO A 57 -6.07 20.48 23.70
CA PRO A 57 -5.93 21.93 23.69
C PRO A 57 -6.93 22.62 22.75
N GLU A 58 -7.47 23.75 23.21
CA GLU A 58 -8.49 24.48 22.47
C GLU A 58 -7.99 24.90 21.08
N GLY A 59 -8.83 24.72 20.06
CA GLY A 59 -8.52 25.03 18.67
C GLY A 59 -7.83 23.92 17.86
N GLN A 60 -7.32 22.86 18.50
CA GLN A 60 -6.70 21.74 17.78
C GLN A 60 -7.72 20.62 17.55
N GLN A 61 -8.20 20.49 16.31
CA GLN A 61 -9.14 19.45 15.90
C GLN A 61 -8.54 18.55 14.82
N ILE A 62 -8.50 17.24 15.06
CA ILE A 62 -8.13 16.25 14.05
C ILE A 62 -9.36 15.97 13.19
N LYS A 63 -9.34 16.39 11.92
CA LYS A 63 -10.42 16.14 10.94
C LYS A 63 -9.91 15.27 9.81
N THR A 64 -10.68 14.25 9.47
CA THR A 64 -10.43 13.43 8.28
C THR A 64 -11.18 14.01 7.10
N ASN A 65 -10.49 14.16 5.97
CA ASN A 65 -11.15 14.58 4.74
C ASN A 65 -12.06 13.46 4.22
N GLN A 66 -13.35 13.78 4.05
CA GLN A 66 -14.38 12.81 3.64
C GLN A 66 -14.41 12.57 2.12
N THR A 67 -13.67 13.34 1.33
CA THR A 67 -13.65 13.19 -0.12
C THR A 67 -12.82 11.97 -0.50
N ASN A 68 -13.37 11.10 -1.35
CA ASN A 68 -12.64 9.96 -1.87
C ASN A 68 -11.35 10.43 -2.57
N ILE A 69 -10.25 9.70 -2.36
CA ILE A 69 -8.93 10.04 -2.88
C ILE A 69 -8.90 10.20 -4.40
N LEU A 70 -9.72 9.45 -5.14
CA LEU A 70 -9.81 9.54 -6.60
C LEU A 70 -10.53 10.83 -7.03
N ILE A 71 -11.61 11.19 -6.34
CA ILE A 71 -12.36 12.43 -6.64
C ILE A 71 -11.45 13.64 -6.40
N ARG A 72 -10.75 13.65 -5.25
CA ARG A 72 -9.79 14.69 -4.90
C ARG A 72 -8.68 14.82 -5.94
N SER A 73 -8.09 13.70 -6.40
CA SER A 73 -7.00 13.75 -7.39
C SER A 73 -7.47 14.27 -8.75
N LEU A 74 -8.65 13.85 -9.21
CA LEU A 74 -9.24 14.34 -10.45
C LEU A 74 -9.58 15.84 -10.36
N GLN A 75 -10.12 16.31 -9.24
CA GLN A 75 -10.41 17.74 -9.01
C GLN A 75 -9.14 18.59 -9.02
N LEU A 76 -8.07 18.14 -8.37
CA LEU A 76 -6.76 18.82 -8.40
C LEU A 76 -6.20 18.90 -9.82
N ASN A 77 -6.31 17.82 -10.60
CA ASN A 77 -5.86 17.80 -11.99
C ASN A 77 -6.70 18.72 -12.89
N LYS A 78 -8.00 18.82 -12.64
CA LYS A 78 -8.90 19.73 -13.37
C LYS A 78 -8.52 21.19 -13.14
N GLN A 79 -8.27 21.59 -11.89
CA GLN A 79 -7.88 22.97 -11.57
C GLN A 79 -6.53 23.35 -12.18
N LYS A 80 -5.58 22.41 -12.26
CA LYS A 80 -4.27 22.64 -12.88
C LYS A 80 -4.35 22.84 -14.40
N GLY A 81 -5.32 22.21 -15.06
CA GLY A 81 -5.56 22.36 -16.50
C GLY A 81 -6.29 23.65 -16.91
N ASP A 82 -7.11 24.23 -16.01
CA ASP A 82 -7.78 25.52 -16.25
C ASP A 82 -6.85 26.72 -15.97
N SER A 83 -5.88 26.57 -15.06
CA SER A 83 -4.89 27.61 -14.77
C SER A 83 -3.74 27.70 -15.78
N SER A 84 -3.57 26.72 -16.67
CA SER A 84 -2.61 26.79 -17.78
C SER A 84 -3.27 27.40 -19.02
N SER A 85 -3.66 28.67 -18.95
CA SER A 85 -3.94 29.43 -20.16
C SER A 85 -2.64 30.01 -20.71
N LYS A 86 -2.18 29.41 -21.83
CA LYS A 86 -1.14 29.84 -22.77
C LYS A 86 0.27 30.07 -22.21
N ASP A 87 1.20 29.17 -22.54
CA ASP A 87 2.16 29.49 -23.60
C ASP A 87 2.88 28.24 -24.14
N VAL A 88 2.91 28.18 -25.47
CA VAL A 88 3.87 27.49 -26.33
C VAL A 88 4.09 25.97 -26.14
N LYS A 89 3.53 25.23 -27.11
CA LYS A 89 4.06 24.02 -27.76
C LYS A 89 5.37 23.47 -27.18
N GLY A 90 5.28 22.39 -26.41
CA GLY A 90 6.45 21.63 -26.00
C GLY A 90 6.12 20.38 -25.19
N VAL A 91 6.02 19.25 -25.89
CA VAL A 91 6.35 17.88 -25.45
C VAL A 91 5.93 17.49 -24.03
N ALA A 92 4.87 16.68 -23.98
CA ALA A 92 4.57 15.79 -22.86
C ALA A 92 5.79 14.89 -22.55
N ALA A 93 6.48 15.15 -21.44
CA ALA A 93 7.44 14.24 -20.86
C ALA A 93 6.91 13.76 -19.50
N ASN A 94 6.27 12.60 -19.58
CA ASN A 94 6.12 11.60 -18.54
C ASN A 94 7.33 11.55 -17.58
N GLU A 95 7.20 12.04 -16.34
CA GLU A 95 8.12 11.73 -15.24
C GLU A 95 7.32 11.18 -14.06
N GLY A 96 6.84 9.96 -14.25
CA GLY A 96 6.36 9.09 -13.18
C GLY A 96 6.91 7.69 -13.38
N SER A 97 8.23 7.47 -13.36
CA SER A 97 8.81 6.10 -13.45
C SER A 97 10.28 6.01 -13.02
N ARG A 98 10.57 6.15 -11.72
CA ARG A 98 11.79 5.56 -11.12
C ARG A 98 11.48 4.89 -9.79
N LYS A 99 10.76 3.76 -9.86
CA LYS A 99 10.79 2.73 -8.81
C LYS A 99 11.10 1.40 -9.49
N ARG A 100 12.14 0.74 -8.98
CA ARG A 100 12.85 -0.41 -9.50
C ARG A 100 11.91 -1.57 -9.84
N ALA A 101 12.12 -2.20 -10.99
CA ALA A 101 11.54 -3.50 -11.32
C ALA A 101 12.24 -4.60 -10.50
N PRO A 102 11.49 -5.53 -9.89
CA PRO A 102 11.99 -6.86 -9.61
C PRO A 102 11.27 -7.88 -10.50
N GLU A 103 12.07 -8.50 -11.37
CA GLU A 103 12.20 -9.94 -11.63
C GLU A 103 10.97 -10.87 -11.52
N LYS A 104 10.88 -11.75 -12.52
CA LYS A 104 9.84 -12.78 -12.74
C LYS A 104 9.71 -13.72 -11.55
N ALA A 105 8.48 -14.03 -11.16
CA ALA A 105 8.16 -15.30 -10.51
C ALA A 105 6.83 -15.84 -11.05
N LEU A 106 6.92 -16.76 -12.00
CA LEU A 106 5.85 -17.69 -12.35
C LEU A 106 5.62 -18.59 -11.13
N ASN A 107 4.46 -18.54 -10.49
CA ASN A 107 4.00 -19.59 -9.60
C ASN A 107 2.49 -19.81 -9.79
N SER A 108 2.22 -20.70 -10.73
CA SER A 108 0.99 -21.46 -10.87
C SER A 108 0.70 -22.27 -9.61
N ARG A 109 -0.34 -21.89 -8.85
CA ARG A 109 -1.23 -22.88 -8.22
C ARG A 109 -2.58 -22.27 -7.86
N ALA A 110 -3.60 -22.86 -8.44
CA ALA A 110 -5.00 -22.63 -8.13
C ALA A 110 -5.28 -22.76 -6.62
N SER A 111 -6.12 -21.87 -6.09
CA SER A 111 -6.85 -22.12 -4.86
C SER A 111 -8.28 -21.68 -5.03
N ALA A 112 -9.16 -22.68 -5.05
CA ALA A 112 -10.59 -22.56 -5.19
C ALA A 112 -11.21 -22.02 -3.89
N LYS A 113 -12.09 -21.03 -4.02
CA LYS A 113 -13.23 -20.90 -3.11
C LYS A 113 -14.38 -20.22 -3.84
N ARG A 114 -15.42 -21.00 -4.11
CA ARG A 114 -16.69 -20.53 -4.69
C ARG A 114 -17.44 -19.73 -3.61
N GLY A 115 -17.80 -18.50 -3.92
CA GLY A 115 -18.78 -17.71 -3.18
C GLY A 115 -20.00 -17.50 -4.05
N ASN A 116 -21.04 -18.30 -3.76
CA ASN A 116 -22.39 -18.21 -4.29
C ASN A 116 -23.02 -16.85 -3.93
N ASN A 117 -23.61 -16.14 -4.89
CA ASN A 117 -24.74 -15.24 -4.66
C ASN A 117 -25.62 -15.23 -5.92
N GLN A 118 -26.75 -15.93 -5.82
CA GLN A 118 -27.92 -15.77 -6.66
C GLN A 118 -28.73 -14.54 -6.20
N ILE A 119 -29.74 -14.18 -7.00
CA ILE A 119 -30.69 -13.05 -6.87
C ILE A 119 -30.15 -11.78 -7.53
N GLY A 120 -30.70 -11.24 -8.62
CA GLY A 120 -31.94 -11.50 -9.34
C GLY A 120 -32.38 -10.19 -9.96
N SER A 121 -32.45 -10.11 -11.29
CA SER A 121 -33.44 -9.28 -11.97
C SER A 121 -33.53 -9.79 -13.41
N ARG A 122 -34.63 -10.50 -13.65
CA ARG A 122 -35.16 -10.72 -14.99
C ARG A 122 -35.60 -9.35 -15.48
N GLN A 123 -35.02 -8.88 -16.57
CA GLN A 123 -35.67 -7.83 -17.34
C GLN A 123 -35.41 -8.04 -18.82
N ASP A 124 -36.49 -8.48 -19.46
CA ASP A 124 -36.96 -8.21 -20.80
C ASP A 124 -35.99 -8.46 -21.97
N GLU A 125 -36.22 -9.63 -22.56
CA GLU A 125 -36.39 -9.82 -24.00
C GLU A 125 -36.97 -8.56 -24.67
N SER A 126 -36.15 -7.84 -25.42
CA SER A 126 -36.62 -6.89 -26.43
C SER A 126 -35.58 -6.81 -27.52
N ASP A 127 -35.93 -7.50 -28.59
CA ASP A 127 -35.13 -7.67 -29.78
C ASP A 127 -34.91 -6.37 -30.55
N SER A 128 -33.78 -6.39 -31.26
CA SER A 128 -33.45 -5.63 -32.46
C SER A 128 -33.03 -4.16 -32.30
N ARG A 129 -31.73 -3.96 -32.59
CA ARG A 129 -31.01 -2.68 -32.80
C ARG A 129 -30.58 -1.95 -31.54
N THR A 130 -29.76 -2.62 -30.74
CA THR A 130 -28.81 -1.89 -29.89
C THR A 130 -27.87 -1.10 -30.81
N SER A 131 -27.83 0.20 -30.60
CA SER A 131 -27.04 1.12 -31.41
C SER A 131 -25.56 0.92 -31.13
N ASP A 132 -24.70 1.46 -32.00
CA ASP A 132 -23.28 1.21 -31.88
C ASP A 132 -22.66 1.61 -30.54
N LYS A 133 -23.24 2.63 -29.92
CA LYS A 133 -22.77 3.16 -28.64
C LYS A 133 -23.12 2.23 -27.48
N ASP A 134 -24.15 1.40 -27.64
CA ASP A 134 -24.68 0.54 -26.57
C ASP A 134 -23.75 -0.64 -26.33
N TYR A 135 -23.16 -1.25 -27.35
CA TYR A 135 -22.20 -2.34 -27.13
C TYR A 135 -20.87 -1.87 -26.50
N TYR A 136 -20.44 -0.63 -26.77
CA TYR A 136 -19.21 -0.09 -26.16
C TYR A 136 -19.40 0.30 -24.68
N SER A 137 -20.63 0.65 -24.26
CA SER A 137 -20.94 0.94 -22.87
C SER A 137 -21.00 -0.32 -22.00
N LEU A 138 -21.23 -1.49 -22.60
CA LEU A 138 -21.24 -2.77 -21.89
C LEU A 138 -19.84 -3.22 -21.44
N THR A 139 -19.82 -3.95 -20.33
CA THR A 139 -18.61 -4.62 -19.83
C THR A 139 -18.27 -5.83 -20.70
N VAL A 140 -16.99 -6.24 -20.68
CA VAL A 140 -16.53 -7.42 -21.44
C VAL A 140 -17.27 -8.68 -21.01
N GLU A 141 -17.64 -8.80 -19.74
CA GLU A 141 -18.42 -9.93 -19.23
C GLU A 141 -19.83 -9.97 -19.82
N ARG A 142 -20.50 -8.81 -19.91
CA ARG A 142 -21.83 -8.72 -20.52
C ARG A 142 -21.79 -8.99 -22.02
N LEU A 143 -20.75 -8.49 -22.72
CA LEU A 143 -20.52 -8.80 -24.15
C LEU A 143 -20.27 -10.30 -24.38
N ARG A 144 -19.50 -10.96 -23.52
CA ARG A 144 -19.28 -12.40 -23.59
C ARG A 144 -20.55 -13.21 -23.30
N ALA A 145 -21.41 -12.73 -22.40
CA ALA A 145 -22.69 -13.35 -22.13
C ALA A 145 -23.61 -13.30 -23.37
N LEU A 146 -23.75 -12.12 -23.99
CA LEU A 146 -24.54 -11.95 -25.22
C LEU A 146 -24.00 -12.80 -26.38
N LEU A 147 -22.68 -12.92 -26.52
CA LEU A 147 -22.10 -13.80 -27.54
C LEU A 147 -22.40 -15.28 -27.26
N LYS A 148 -22.32 -15.73 -26.00
CA LYS A 148 -22.66 -17.11 -25.63
C LYS A 148 -24.14 -17.42 -25.87
N GLU A 149 -25.02 -16.47 -25.55
CA GLU A 149 -26.46 -16.57 -25.79
C GLU A 149 -26.77 -16.70 -27.29
N ARG A 150 -26.06 -15.95 -28.14
CA ARG A 150 -26.15 -16.06 -29.61
C ARG A 150 -25.33 -17.22 -30.21
N GLY A 151 -24.72 -18.09 -29.40
CA GLY A 151 -23.92 -19.21 -29.88
C GLY A 151 -22.59 -18.84 -30.55
N LEU A 152 -22.11 -17.61 -30.36
CA LEU A 152 -20.88 -17.08 -30.95
C LEU A 152 -19.69 -17.21 -29.99
N SER A 153 -18.48 -17.24 -30.55
CA SER A 153 -17.24 -17.36 -29.75
C SER A 153 -17.02 -16.14 -28.84
N PRO A 154 -16.86 -16.31 -27.50
CA PRO A 154 -16.61 -15.23 -26.55
C PRO A 154 -15.12 -14.86 -26.40
N LYS A 155 -14.24 -15.36 -27.30
CA LYS A 155 -12.81 -15.04 -27.28
C LYS A 155 -12.50 -13.80 -28.11
N GLY A 156 -11.56 -13.00 -27.62
CA GLY A 156 -11.07 -11.79 -28.28
C GLY A 156 -10.92 -10.59 -27.35
N ARG A 157 -10.40 -9.50 -27.90
CA ARG A 157 -10.39 -8.15 -27.28
C ARG A 157 -11.79 -7.54 -27.34
N LYS A 158 -12.07 -6.50 -26.54
CA LYS A 158 -13.40 -5.88 -26.43
C LYS A 158 -13.98 -5.49 -27.80
N ASP A 159 -13.17 -4.90 -28.66
CA ASP A 159 -13.58 -4.44 -29.99
C ASP A 159 -13.98 -5.61 -30.91
N GLU A 160 -13.29 -6.75 -30.81
CA GLU A 160 -13.62 -7.97 -31.57
C GLU A 160 -14.96 -8.56 -31.11
N LEU A 161 -15.27 -8.49 -29.81
CA LEU A 161 -16.55 -8.95 -29.27
C LEU A 161 -17.69 -8.07 -29.76
N VAL A 162 -17.49 -6.74 -29.76
CA VAL A 162 -18.46 -5.77 -30.26
C VAL A 162 -18.68 -5.96 -31.75
N ALA A 163 -17.62 -6.04 -32.56
CA ALA A 163 -17.72 -6.27 -34.01
C ALA A 163 -18.49 -7.56 -34.34
N ARG A 164 -18.29 -8.63 -33.55
CA ARG A 164 -18.98 -9.91 -33.74
C ARG A 164 -20.46 -9.85 -33.34
N LEU A 165 -20.84 -9.01 -32.36
CA LEU A 165 -22.24 -8.77 -32.01
C LEU A 165 -22.97 -7.89 -33.05
N ARG A 166 -22.23 -7.10 -33.83
CA ARG A 166 -22.75 -6.30 -34.95
C ARG A 166 -22.95 -7.08 -36.24
N GLY A 167 -22.07 -8.05 -36.50
CA GLY A 167 -22.06 -8.81 -37.74
C GLY A 167 -23.16 -9.88 -37.82
N VAL A 168 -24.17 -9.81 -36.95
CA VAL A 168 -25.36 -10.67 -36.90
C VAL A 168 -26.58 -9.80 -37.16
#